data_AF-A0A372QFF4-F1
#
_entry.id   AF-A0A372QFF4-F1
#
_cell.length_a   1.000
_cell.length_b   1.000
_cell.length_c   1.000
_cell.angle_alpha   90.00
_cell.angle_beta   90.00
_cell.angle_gamma   90.00
#
_symmetry.space_group_name_H-M   'P 1'
#
loop_
_entity.id
_entity.type
_entity.pdbx_description
1 polymer ?
#
loop_
_entity_poly.entity_id
_entity_poly.type
_entity_poly.pdbx_seq_one_letter_code
_entity_poly.pdbx_strand_id
1 'polypeptide(L)'
;MKCRIEEKIHKVLLADLNNQDWIRCRSSFEELSNNSKEIHQMMRTQNKIAKDTFSLTEKIEEKVASLSKTNQILQGRVASLENSLEDSSKTNQILQGRVASLENSLEDSSKTNQILQERVASLENSSEDLSKTNRILVYSDWVVILIDQIIVPQFMGGQNDWDKIVNIFTKSICQNTDYYLLENEEEDKLFERLDEILKKVKMTLGEFEYLIRLNKKRNLQFHKNDQSLDEAKRQLEMTFPKDLECYKEPLRKALCAIEVKWKNNRNGNGNRRFKRNQ
;
A
#
# COMPACT_ATOMS: atom_id res chain seq x y z
N MET A 1 51.78 -103.59 106.81
CA MET A 1 51.92 -103.12 105.41
C MET A 1 50.75 -102.24 104.92
N LYS A 2 49.60 -102.19 105.61
CA LYS A 2 48.40 -101.39 105.24
C LYS A 2 48.51 -99.87 105.52
N CYS A 3 49.07 -99.44 106.65
CA CYS A 3 49.17 -98.01 107.04
C CYS A 3 49.99 -97.11 106.09
N ARG A 4 51.02 -97.66 105.42
CA ARG A 4 51.92 -96.86 104.55
C ARG A 4 51.29 -96.49 103.20
N ILE A 5 50.28 -97.22 102.77
CA ILE A 5 49.55 -96.97 101.51
C ILE A 5 48.48 -95.90 101.76
N GLU A 6 47.77 -95.98 102.90
CA GLU A 6 46.77 -94.99 103.29
C GLU A 6 47.38 -93.58 103.51
N GLU A 7 48.53 -93.46 104.17
CA GLU A 7 49.20 -92.15 104.31
C GLU A 7 49.69 -91.57 102.98
N LYS A 8 50.12 -92.43 102.03
CA LYS A 8 50.51 -91.98 100.69
C LYS A 8 49.30 -91.52 99.89
N ILE A 9 48.20 -92.27 99.93
CA ILE A 9 46.94 -91.89 99.28
C ILE A 9 46.43 -90.59 99.88
N HIS A 10 46.47 -90.43 101.21
CA HIS A 10 45.99 -89.23 101.87
C HIS A 10 46.85 -87.99 101.57
N LYS A 11 48.18 -88.14 101.49
CA LYS A 11 49.09 -87.04 101.06
C LYS A 11 48.95 -86.68 99.59
N VAL A 12 48.74 -87.66 98.71
CA VAL A 12 48.50 -87.40 97.28
C VAL A 12 47.16 -86.68 97.10
N LEU A 13 46.10 -87.15 97.78
CA LEU A 13 44.79 -86.48 97.77
C LEU A 13 44.84 -85.07 98.35
N LEU A 14 45.64 -84.81 99.40
CA LEU A 14 45.81 -83.47 99.97
C LEU A 14 46.73 -82.56 99.14
N ALA A 15 47.68 -83.12 98.38
CA ALA A 15 48.55 -82.37 97.47
C ALA A 15 47.83 -82.02 96.15
N ASP A 16 46.94 -82.89 95.66
CA ASP A 16 46.10 -82.65 94.49
C ASP A 16 44.94 -81.67 94.79
N LEU A 17 44.63 -81.45 96.07
CA LEU A 17 43.75 -80.38 96.55
C LEU A 17 44.54 -79.08 96.79
N ASN A 18 45.31 -78.64 95.79
CA ASN A 18 45.99 -77.35 95.86
C ASN A 18 44.96 -76.21 95.71
N ASN A 19 44.75 -75.46 96.80
CA ASN A 19 43.77 -74.36 96.92
C ASN A 19 43.83 -73.33 95.77
N GLN A 20 44.96 -73.21 95.08
CA GLN A 20 45.13 -72.33 93.92
C GLN A 20 44.33 -72.76 92.68
N ASP A 21 44.16 -74.07 92.43
CA ASP A 21 43.41 -74.55 91.26
C ASP A 21 41.91 -74.29 91.41
N TRP A 22 41.38 -74.40 92.63
CA TRP A 22 40.00 -74.06 92.94
C TRP A 22 39.73 -72.56 92.83
N ILE A 23 40.64 -71.71 93.35
CA ILE A 23 40.54 -70.25 93.23
C ILE A 23 40.59 -69.84 91.75
N ARG A 24 41.53 -70.41 90.98
CA ARG A 24 41.65 -70.16 89.53
C ARG A 24 40.38 -70.59 88.79
N CYS A 25 39.85 -71.77 89.10
CA CYS A 25 38.60 -72.26 88.53
C CYS A 25 37.43 -71.31 88.83
N ARG A 26 37.29 -70.88 90.09
CA ARG A 26 36.26 -69.90 90.49
C ARG A 26 36.41 -68.57 89.74
N SER A 27 37.62 -68.02 89.64
CA SER A 27 37.87 -66.78 88.88
C SER A 27 37.51 -66.92 87.41
N SER A 28 37.87 -68.05 86.77
CA SER A 28 37.49 -68.31 85.38
C SER A 28 35.98 -68.43 85.18
N PHE A 29 35.25 -69.02 86.14
CA PHE A 29 33.79 -69.07 86.09
C PHE A 29 33.14 -67.69 86.29
N GLU A 30 33.67 -66.85 87.16
CA GLU A 30 33.21 -65.48 87.35
C GLU A 30 33.45 -64.62 86.08
N GLU A 31 34.61 -64.77 85.45
CA GLU A 31 34.93 -64.13 84.16
C GLU A 31 34.00 -64.61 83.04
N LEU A 32 33.78 -65.93 82.92
CA LEU A 32 32.82 -66.51 81.97
C LEU A 32 31.39 -66.00 82.21
N SER A 33 30.97 -65.87 83.46
CA SER A 33 29.65 -65.32 83.81
C SER A 33 29.52 -63.85 83.38
N ASN A 34 30.56 -63.03 83.61
CA ASN A 34 30.57 -61.63 83.18
C ASN A 34 30.60 -61.51 81.66
N ASN A 35 31.45 -62.27 80.97
CA ASN A 35 31.49 -62.33 79.51
C ASN A 35 30.15 -62.77 78.93
N SER A 36 29.47 -63.74 79.53
CA SER A 36 28.13 -64.16 79.12
C SER A 36 27.09 -63.03 79.25
N LYS A 37 27.13 -62.24 80.33
CA LYS A 37 26.26 -61.06 80.50
C LYS A 37 26.52 -60.00 79.43
N GLU A 38 27.78 -59.71 79.14
CA GLU A 38 28.17 -58.77 78.09
C GLU A 38 27.68 -59.24 76.71
N ILE A 39 27.88 -60.53 76.38
CA ILE A 39 27.39 -61.14 75.15
C ILE A 39 25.86 -60.99 75.03
N HIS A 40 25.11 -61.24 76.11
CA HIS A 40 23.66 -61.05 76.11
C HIS A 40 23.24 -59.59 75.89
N GLN A 41 23.95 -58.63 76.50
CA GLN A 41 23.71 -57.20 76.30
C GLN A 41 23.99 -56.79 74.85
N MET A 42 25.09 -57.30 74.27
CA MET A 42 25.43 -57.08 72.86
C MET A 42 24.36 -57.65 71.94
N MET A 43 23.90 -58.88 72.16
CA MET A 43 22.83 -59.49 71.37
C MET A 43 21.53 -58.66 71.40
N ARG A 44 21.13 -58.16 72.59
CA ARG A 44 19.96 -57.28 72.70
C ARG A 44 20.12 -55.99 71.90
N THR A 45 21.31 -55.39 71.99
CA THR A 45 21.64 -54.15 71.26
C THR A 45 21.64 -54.38 69.75
N GLN A 46 22.29 -55.45 69.30
CA GLN A 46 22.29 -55.85 67.89
C GLN A 46 20.89 -56.13 67.36
N ASN A 47 20.04 -56.80 68.15
CA ASN A 47 18.65 -57.05 67.74
C ASN A 47 17.83 -55.76 67.60
N LYS A 48 18.05 -54.78 68.49
CA LYS A 48 17.44 -53.46 68.37
C LYS A 48 17.91 -52.74 67.10
N ILE A 49 19.23 -52.70 66.85
CA ILE A 49 19.82 -52.11 65.65
C ILE A 49 19.26 -52.77 64.38
N ALA A 50 19.20 -54.10 64.35
CA ALA A 50 18.66 -54.83 63.21
C ALA A 50 17.21 -54.43 62.93
N LYS A 51 16.37 -54.39 63.98
CA LYS A 51 14.96 -53.98 63.86
C LYS A 51 14.81 -52.54 63.35
N ASP A 52 15.59 -51.61 63.89
CA ASP A 52 15.57 -50.20 63.45
C ASP A 52 16.06 -50.08 62.00
N THR A 53 17.08 -50.86 61.61
CA THR A 53 17.60 -50.91 60.23
C THR A 53 16.54 -51.44 59.27
N PHE A 54 15.85 -52.53 59.60
CA PHE A 54 14.76 -53.06 58.75
C PHE A 54 13.64 -52.03 58.57
N SER A 55 13.22 -51.35 59.64
CA SER A 55 12.18 -50.32 59.55
C SER A 55 12.60 -49.12 58.68
N LEU A 56 13.89 -48.73 58.73
CA LEU A 56 14.42 -47.69 57.85
C LEU A 56 14.48 -48.13 56.40
N THR A 57 14.91 -49.38 56.14
CA THR A 57 14.97 -49.95 54.78
C THR A 57 13.58 -49.98 54.13
N GLU A 58 12.56 -50.42 54.86
CA GLU A 58 11.17 -50.44 54.38
C GLU A 58 10.69 -49.02 54.00
N LYS A 59 10.95 -48.02 54.86
CA LYS A 59 10.62 -46.61 54.56
C LYS A 59 11.37 -46.06 53.35
N ILE A 60 12.62 -46.49 53.13
CA ILE A 60 13.40 -46.11 51.95
C ILE A 60 12.80 -46.75 50.70
N GLU A 61 12.43 -48.03 50.76
CA GLU A 61 11.82 -48.77 49.67
C GLU A 61 10.50 -48.12 49.22
N GLU A 62 9.62 -47.78 50.17
CA GLU A 62 8.37 -47.06 49.88
C GLU A 62 8.63 -45.72 49.17
N LYS A 63 9.60 -44.94 49.66
CA LYS A 63 9.98 -43.67 49.03
C LYS A 63 10.52 -43.87 47.63
N VAL A 64 11.39 -44.84 47.41
CA VAL A 64 11.93 -45.16 46.07
C VAL A 64 10.83 -45.57 45.10
N ALA A 65 9.87 -46.38 45.54
CA ALA A 65 8.71 -46.75 44.72
C ALA A 65 7.86 -45.52 44.33
N SER A 66 7.61 -44.60 45.29
CA SER A 66 6.86 -43.36 45.04
C SER A 66 7.58 -42.43 44.04
N LEU A 67 8.91 -42.33 44.14
CA LEU A 67 9.74 -41.53 43.23
C LEU A 67 9.75 -42.14 41.83
N SER A 68 9.86 -43.46 41.72
CA SER A 68 9.82 -44.17 40.43
C SER A 68 8.49 -43.90 39.69
N LYS A 69 7.36 -43.99 40.41
CA LYS A 69 6.03 -43.67 39.85
C LYS A 69 5.95 -42.22 39.38
N THR A 70 6.49 -41.27 40.16
CA THR A 70 6.52 -39.85 39.79
C THR A 70 7.36 -39.64 38.53
N ASN A 71 8.50 -40.31 38.42
CA ASN A 71 9.38 -40.19 37.25
C ASN A 71 8.72 -40.71 35.96
N GLN A 72 7.99 -41.82 36.04
CA GLN A 72 7.20 -42.33 34.90
C GLN A 72 6.14 -41.33 34.44
N ILE A 73 5.43 -40.69 35.38
CA ILE A 73 4.44 -39.64 35.07
C ILE A 73 5.12 -38.45 34.38
N LEU A 74 6.28 -38.01 34.89
CA LEU A 74 7.03 -36.91 34.31
C LEU A 74 7.51 -37.23 32.89
N GLN A 75 8.00 -38.45 32.64
CA GLN A 75 8.39 -38.88 31.30
C GLN A 75 7.22 -38.81 30.30
N GLY A 76 6.02 -39.26 30.69
CA GLY A 76 4.83 -39.14 29.85
C GLY A 76 4.45 -37.68 29.54
N ARG A 77 4.60 -36.79 30.52
CA ARG A 77 4.36 -35.34 30.32
C ARG A 77 5.38 -34.71 29.39
N VAL A 78 6.66 -35.08 29.49
CA VAL A 78 7.72 -34.59 28.59
C VAL A 78 7.42 -34.99 27.16
N ALA A 79 7.13 -36.27 26.89
CA ALA A 79 6.79 -36.74 25.55
C ALA A 79 5.55 -36.02 24.96
N SER A 80 4.54 -35.72 25.78
CA SER A 80 3.36 -34.98 25.34
C SER A 80 3.68 -33.52 24.97
N LEU A 81 4.58 -32.88 25.73
CA LEU A 81 5.03 -31.52 25.46
C LEU A 81 5.90 -31.44 24.20
N GLU A 82 6.78 -32.43 23.99
CA GLU A 82 7.60 -32.53 22.78
C GLU A 82 6.75 -32.63 21.51
N ASN A 83 5.71 -33.47 21.52
CA ASN A 83 4.77 -33.56 20.40
C ASN A 83 4.03 -32.24 20.15
N SER A 84 3.56 -31.58 21.21
CA SER A 84 2.86 -30.29 21.10
C SER A 84 3.77 -29.19 20.54
N LEU A 85 5.05 -29.21 20.93
CA LEU A 85 6.06 -28.28 20.44
C LEU A 85 6.32 -28.49 18.94
N GLU A 86 6.41 -29.74 18.50
CA GLU A 86 6.60 -30.09 17.09
C GLU A 86 5.41 -29.62 16.22
N ASP A 87 4.18 -29.81 16.69
CA ASP A 87 2.98 -29.33 15.97
C ASP A 87 2.93 -27.80 15.90
N SER A 88 3.31 -27.12 16.97
CA SER A 88 3.44 -25.66 16.98
C SER A 88 4.54 -25.19 16.00
N SER A 89 5.65 -25.91 15.89
CA SER A 89 6.75 -25.60 14.96
C SER A 89 6.27 -25.69 13.51
N LYS A 90 5.57 -26.76 13.14
CA LYS A 90 4.97 -26.92 11.80
C LYS A 90 3.98 -25.80 11.49
N THR A 91 3.14 -25.44 12.46
CA THR A 91 2.18 -24.35 12.28
C THR A 91 2.89 -23.03 12.01
N ASN A 92 3.97 -22.73 12.74
CA ASN A 92 4.76 -21.52 12.52
C ASN A 92 5.41 -21.48 11.14
N GLN A 93 5.93 -22.61 10.64
CA GLN A 93 6.48 -22.68 9.27
C GLN A 93 5.41 -22.38 8.20
N ILE A 94 4.20 -22.92 8.37
CA ILE A 94 3.07 -22.62 7.46
C ILE A 94 2.72 -21.13 7.51
N LEU A 95 2.67 -20.54 8.71
CA LEU A 95 2.38 -19.12 8.87
C LEU A 95 3.45 -18.23 8.22
N GLN A 96 4.73 -18.58 8.36
CA GLN A 96 5.83 -17.87 7.68
C GLN A 96 5.67 -17.89 6.16
N GLY A 97 5.33 -19.05 5.57
CA GLY A 97 5.08 -19.13 4.12
C GLY A 97 3.88 -18.28 3.66
N ARG A 98 2.83 -18.19 4.48
CA ARG A 98 1.67 -17.34 4.19
C ARG A 98 2.02 -15.85 4.28
N VAL A 99 2.82 -15.44 5.26
CA VAL A 99 3.29 -14.06 5.40
C VAL A 99 4.10 -13.64 4.18
N ALA A 100 5.08 -14.44 3.77
CA ALA A 100 5.89 -14.15 2.57
C ALA A 100 5.03 -14.01 1.30
N SER A 101 3.99 -14.86 1.16
CA SER A 101 3.06 -14.79 0.02
C SER A 101 2.22 -13.50 0.02
N LEU A 102 1.78 -13.06 1.21
CA LEU A 102 1.02 -11.82 1.37
C LEU A 102 1.90 -10.58 1.12
N GLU A 103 3.14 -10.59 1.58
CA GLU A 103 4.11 -9.52 1.32
C GLU A 103 4.34 -9.31 -0.17
N ASN A 104 4.55 -10.40 -0.94
CA ASN A 104 4.68 -10.34 -2.39
C ASN A 104 3.42 -9.76 -3.06
N SER A 105 2.23 -10.20 -2.64
CA SER A 105 0.97 -9.71 -3.20
C SER A 105 0.74 -8.22 -2.90
N LEU A 106 1.16 -7.76 -1.72
CA LEU A 106 1.10 -6.35 -1.33
C LEU A 106 2.02 -5.49 -2.19
N GLU A 107 3.23 -5.97 -2.46
CA GLU A 107 4.19 -5.28 -3.34
C GLU A 107 3.66 -5.14 -4.78
N ASP A 108 3.06 -6.19 -5.34
CA ASP A 108 2.46 -6.14 -6.67
C ASP A 108 1.26 -5.17 -6.74
N SER A 109 0.45 -5.14 -5.69
CA SER A 109 -0.64 -4.16 -5.56
C SER A 109 -0.11 -2.73 -5.48
N SER A 110 0.98 -2.49 -4.74
CA SER A 110 1.66 -1.19 -4.64
C SER A 110 2.12 -0.68 -6.00
N LYS A 111 2.82 -1.52 -6.78
CA LYS A 111 3.25 -1.19 -8.16
C LYS A 111 2.08 -0.86 -9.07
N THR A 112 1.00 -1.64 -8.97
CA THR A 112 -0.22 -1.40 -9.76
C THR A 112 -0.84 -0.04 -9.43
N ASN A 113 -0.92 0.30 -8.14
CA ASN A 113 -1.44 1.59 -7.70
C ASN A 113 -0.58 2.76 -8.19
N GLN A 114 0.75 2.62 -8.20
CA GLN A 114 1.64 3.63 -8.75
C GLN A 114 1.37 3.88 -10.25
N ILE A 115 1.28 2.81 -11.05
CA ILE A 115 0.95 2.92 -12.48
C ILE A 115 -0.42 3.59 -12.69
N LEU A 116 -1.42 3.25 -11.86
CA LEU A 116 -2.74 3.87 -11.94
C LEU A 116 -2.68 5.37 -11.63
N GLN A 117 -1.90 5.78 -10.62
CA GLN A 117 -1.72 7.20 -10.29
C GLN A 117 -1.08 7.99 -11.45
N GLU A 118 -0.05 7.45 -12.09
CA GLU A 118 0.60 8.07 -13.25
C GLU A 118 -0.37 8.22 -14.44
N ARG A 119 -1.21 7.21 -14.67
CA ARG A 119 -2.24 7.25 -15.73
C ARG A 119 -3.32 8.27 -15.43
N VAL A 120 -3.77 8.40 -14.19
CA VAL A 120 -4.75 9.41 -13.78
C VAL A 120 -4.20 10.81 -14.03
N ALA A 121 -2.99 11.12 -13.60
CA ALA A 121 -2.35 12.41 -13.84
C ALA A 121 -2.24 12.75 -15.35
N SER A 122 -1.90 11.75 -16.16
CA SER A 122 -1.83 11.90 -17.62
C SER A 122 -3.20 12.19 -18.25
N LEU A 123 -4.26 11.53 -17.77
CA LEU A 123 -5.63 11.76 -18.24
C LEU A 123 -6.17 13.12 -17.82
N GLU A 124 -5.86 13.57 -16.60
CA GLU A 124 -6.23 14.91 -16.12
C GLU A 124 -5.63 16.00 -16.99
N ASN A 125 -4.33 15.89 -17.32
CA ASN A 125 -3.67 16.82 -18.24
C ASN A 125 -4.33 16.82 -19.64
N SER A 126 -4.60 15.65 -20.20
CA SER A 126 -5.26 15.53 -21.51
C SER A 126 -6.69 16.08 -21.49
N SER A 127 -7.43 15.91 -20.38
CA SER A 127 -8.78 16.44 -20.21
C SER A 127 -8.78 17.97 -20.16
N GLU A 128 -7.80 18.56 -19.46
CA GLU A 128 -7.63 20.01 -19.41
C GLU A 128 -7.28 20.59 -20.79
N ASP A 129 -6.38 19.94 -21.55
CA ASP A 129 -6.05 20.36 -22.91
C ASP A 129 -7.25 20.28 -23.88
N LEU A 130 -8.06 19.23 -23.76
CA LEU A 130 -9.32 19.10 -24.51
C LEU A 130 -10.32 20.18 -24.12
N SER A 131 -10.44 20.49 -22.82
CA SER A 131 -11.29 21.57 -22.32
C SER A 131 -10.88 22.92 -22.91
N LYS A 132 -9.59 23.26 -22.86
CA LYS A 132 -9.03 24.47 -23.49
C LYS A 132 -9.36 24.52 -24.99
N THR A 133 -9.12 23.43 -25.71
CA THR A 133 -9.39 23.32 -27.15
C THR A 133 -10.87 23.55 -27.46
N ASN A 134 -11.77 22.89 -26.73
CA ASN A 134 -13.21 23.02 -26.90
C ASN A 134 -13.69 24.46 -26.72
N ARG A 135 -13.14 25.19 -25.73
CA ARG A 135 -13.52 26.58 -25.47
C ARG A 135 -13.23 27.50 -26.65
N ILE A 136 -12.14 27.30 -27.39
CA ILE A 136 -11.86 28.11 -28.58
C ILE A 136 -12.77 27.72 -29.74
N LEU A 137 -13.06 26.42 -29.92
CA LEU A 137 -13.87 25.96 -31.04
C LEU A 137 -15.30 26.50 -31.02
N VAL A 138 -15.87 26.79 -29.84
CA VAL A 138 -17.15 27.51 -29.72
C VAL A 138 -17.11 28.88 -30.42
N TYR A 139 -15.95 29.56 -30.41
CA TYR A 139 -15.79 30.82 -31.12
C TYR A 139 -15.70 30.69 -32.65
N SER A 140 -15.51 29.48 -33.19
CA SER A 140 -15.52 29.28 -34.64
C SER A 140 -16.86 29.65 -35.26
N ASP A 141 -17.98 29.42 -34.56
CA ASP A 141 -19.31 29.78 -35.06
C ASP A 141 -19.50 31.31 -35.11
N TRP A 142 -18.88 32.06 -34.18
CA TRP A 142 -18.83 33.53 -34.25
C TRP A 142 -17.96 34.03 -35.39
N VAL A 143 -16.88 33.33 -35.72
CA VAL A 143 -16.05 33.65 -36.91
C VAL A 143 -16.85 33.43 -38.20
N VAL A 144 -17.62 32.34 -38.29
CA VAL A 144 -18.52 32.10 -39.43
C VAL A 144 -19.55 33.24 -39.54
N ILE A 145 -20.16 33.66 -38.44
CA ILE A 145 -21.10 34.80 -38.44
C ILE A 145 -20.42 36.09 -38.93
N LEU A 146 -19.20 36.38 -38.49
CA LEU A 146 -18.43 37.52 -38.97
C LEU A 146 -18.23 37.44 -40.49
N ILE A 147 -17.76 36.29 -40.97
CA ILE A 147 -17.45 36.07 -42.39
C ILE A 147 -18.71 36.23 -43.24
N ASP A 148 -19.73 35.43 -42.96
CA ASP A 148 -20.93 35.33 -43.80
C ASP A 148 -21.77 36.59 -43.75
N GLN A 149 -21.83 37.27 -42.59
CA GLN A 149 -22.67 38.45 -42.45
C GLN A 149 -21.90 39.73 -42.78
N ILE A 150 -20.63 39.88 -42.42
CA ILE A 150 -19.96 41.18 -42.53
C ILE A 150 -19.00 41.23 -43.72
N ILE A 151 -18.26 40.15 -43.97
CA ILE A 151 -17.15 40.14 -44.91
C ILE A 151 -17.66 39.78 -46.31
N VAL A 152 -18.23 38.58 -46.49
CA VAL A 152 -18.70 38.06 -47.78
C VAL A 152 -19.66 39.04 -48.49
N PRO A 153 -20.64 39.68 -47.82
CA PRO A 153 -21.57 40.58 -48.50
C PRO A 153 -20.95 41.88 -49.03
N GLN A 154 -19.70 42.19 -48.67
CA GLN A 154 -18.98 43.35 -49.19
C GLN A 154 -18.19 43.06 -50.47
N PHE A 155 -18.14 41.80 -50.93
CA PHE A 155 -17.54 41.40 -52.20
C PHE A 155 -18.58 41.32 -53.32
N MET A 156 -18.21 41.70 -54.55
CA MET A 156 -19.12 41.71 -55.70
C MET A 156 -19.39 40.30 -56.24
N GLY A 157 -18.38 39.43 -56.26
CA GLY A 157 -18.51 38.01 -56.59
C GLY A 157 -18.99 37.15 -55.41
N GLY A 158 -19.27 37.76 -54.26
CA GLY A 158 -19.83 37.08 -53.08
C GLY A 158 -18.98 35.89 -52.64
N GLN A 159 -19.56 34.70 -52.71
CA GLN A 159 -18.91 33.47 -52.28
C GLN A 159 -17.70 33.09 -53.15
N ASN A 160 -17.73 33.35 -54.46
CA ASN A 160 -16.63 32.98 -55.34
C ASN A 160 -15.36 33.78 -55.03
N ASP A 161 -15.51 35.08 -54.74
CA ASP A 161 -14.41 35.95 -54.32
C ASP A 161 -13.86 35.50 -52.96
N TRP A 162 -14.76 35.13 -52.05
CA TRP A 162 -14.40 34.61 -50.74
C TRP A 162 -13.62 33.29 -50.82
N ASP A 163 -14.03 32.36 -51.68
CA ASP A 163 -13.34 31.07 -51.85
C ASP A 163 -11.90 31.27 -52.35
N LYS A 164 -11.65 32.28 -53.21
CA LYS A 164 -10.29 32.68 -53.62
C LYS A 164 -9.47 33.20 -52.44
N ILE A 165 -10.04 34.10 -51.63
CA ILE A 165 -9.41 34.63 -50.41
C ILE A 165 -9.05 33.50 -49.44
N VAL A 166 -9.98 32.57 -49.20
CA VAL A 166 -9.75 31.40 -48.34
C VAL A 166 -8.63 30.53 -48.89
N ASN A 167 -8.54 30.36 -50.21
CA ASN A 167 -7.45 29.59 -50.83
C ASN A 167 -6.08 30.24 -50.60
N ILE A 168 -5.97 31.58 -50.69
CA ILE A 168 -4.72 32.30 -50.42
C ILE A 168 -4.28 32.11 -48.96
N PHE A 169 -5.19 32.35 -48.00
CA PHE A 169 -4.90 32.07 -46.59
C PHE A 169 -4.57 30.59 -46.37
N THR A 170 -5.22 29.68 -47.09
CA THR A 170 -4.95 28.25 -47.00
C THR A 170 -3.53 27.91 -47.43
N LYS A 171 -3.08 28.43 -48.56
CA LYS A 171 -1.71 28.24 -49.05
C LYS A 171 -0.70 28.78 -48.03
N SER A 172 -0.88 30.02 -47.55
CA SER A 172 0.00 30.64 -46.56
C SER A 172 0.06 29.84 -45.24
N ILE A 173 -1.08 29.42 -44.70
CA ILE A 173 -1.14 28.62 -43.46
C ILE A 173 -0.46 27.26 -43.65
N CYS A 174 -0.70 26.57 -44.77
CA CYS A 174 -0.12 25.24 -45.03
C CYS A 174 1.40 25.32 -45.28
N GLN A 175 1.88 26.41 -45.87
CA GLN A 175 3.30 26.64 -46.14
C GLN A 175 4.02 27.33 -44.97
N ASN A 176 3.28 27.78 -43.95
CA ASN A 176 3.77 28.52 -42.80
C ASN A 176 4.65 29.73 -43.19
N THR A 177 4.16 30.52 -44.15
CA THR A 177 4.84 31.72 -44.65
C THR A 177 4.36 32.98 -43.91
N ASP A 178 5.26 33.94 -43.72
CA ASP A 178 4.93 35.26 -43.14
C ASP A 178 4.38 36.25 -44.18
N TYR A 179 4.03 35.76 -45.38
CA TYR A 179 3.52 36.54 -46.51
C TYR A 179 2.44 35.77 -47.28
N TYR A 180 1.60 36.51 -48.01
CA TYR A 180 0.55 35.96 -48.88
C TYR A 180 1.06 35.88 -50.33
N LEU A 181 0.93 34.71 -50.94
CA LEU A 181 1.22 34.51 -52.36
C LEU A 181 -0.01 34.85 -53.18
N LEU A 182 0.05 35.98 -53.89
CA LEU A 182 -0.97 36.44 -54.83
C LEU A 182 -0.46 36.15 -56.25
N GLU A 183 -1.22 35.37 -57.02
CA GLU A 183 -0.79 34.83 -58.31
C GLU A 183 -1.19 35.70 -59.50
N ASN A 184 -2.10 36.66 -59.30
CA ASN A 184 -2.62 37.53 -60.35
C ASN A 184 -3.19 38.85 -59.81
N GLU A 185 -3.40 39.81 -60.72
CA GLU A 185 -3.92 41.16 -60.41
C GLU A 185 -5.36 41.15 -59.85
N GLU A 186 -6.11 40.07 -60.06
CA GLU A 186 -7.44 39.88 -59.47
C GLU A 186 -7.33 39.61 -57.97
N GLU A 187 -6.41 38.73 -57.57
CA GLU A 187 -6.13 38.41 -56.16
C GLU A 187 -5.60 39.63 -55.41
N ASP A 188 -4.77 40.46 -56.03
CA ASP A 188 -4.30 41.74 -55.47
C ASP A 188 -5.49 42.64 -55.11
N LYS A 189 -6.40 42.87 -56.06
CA LYS A 189 -7.61 43.70 -55.85
C LYS A 189 -8.55 43.11 -54.79
N LEU A 190 -8.66 41.78 -54.72
CA LEU A 190 -9.44 41.11 -53.69
C LEU A 190 -8.85 41.30 -52.29
N PHE A 191 -7.52 41.22 -52.16
CA PHE A 191 -6.82 41.43 -50.89
C PHE A 191 -6.82 42.89 -50.44
N GLU A 192 -6.67 43.85 -51.36
CA GLU A 192 -6.83 45.28 -51.05
C GLU A 192 -8.24 45.57 -50.53
N ARG A 193 -9.25 45.02 -51.19
CA ARG A 193 -10.66 45.16 -50.75
C ARG A 193 -10.90 44.48 -49.40
N LEU A 194 -10.30 43.31 -49.15
CA LEU A 194 -10.36 42.66 -47.85
C LEU A 194 -9.72 43.55 -46.76
N ASP A 195 -8.55 44.12 -47.02
CA ASP A 195 -7.86 45.01 -46.08
C ASP A 195 -8.71 46.25 -45.74
N GLU A 196 -9.36 46.85 -46.75
CA GLU A 196 -10.31 47.94 -46.53
C GLU A 196 -11.51 47.53 -45.67
N ILE A 197 -12.06 46.33 -45.88
CA ILE A 197 -13.15 45.78 -45.08
C ILE A 197 -12.70 45.55 -43.64
N LEU A 198 -11.51 44.95 -43.45
CA LEU A 198 -10.95 44.64 -42.14
C LEU A 198 -10.64 45.91 -41.34
N LYS A 199 -10.16 46.98 -41.99
CA LYS A 199 -10.00 48.30 -41.37
C LYS A 199 -11.30 48.84 -40.77
N LYS A 200 -12.45 48.63 -41.42
CA LYS A 200 -13.77 49.05 -40.87
C LYS A 200 -14.14 48.33 -39.58
N VAL A 201 -13.68 47.08 -39.41
CA VAL A 201 -13.86 46.29 -38.18
C VAL A 201 -12.64 46.37 -37.23
N LYS A 202 -11.70 47.29 -37.51
CA LYS A 202 -10.47 47.53 -36.74
C LYS A 202 -9.57 46.29 -36.61
N MET A 203 -9.55 45.45 -37.65
CA MET A 203 -8.80 44.20 -37.69
C MET A 203 -7.69 44.30 -38.75
N THR A 204 -6.52 43.72 -38.48
CA THR A 204 -5.46 43.57 -39.49
C THR A 204 -5.60 42.25 -40.24
N LEU A 205 -4.94 42.12 -41.40
CA LEU A 205 -4.90 40.84 -42.14
C LEU A 205 -4.32 39.69 -41.29
N GLY A 206 -3.25 39.95 -40.52
CA GLY A 206 -2.67 38.95 -39.61
C GLY A 206 -3.60 38.55 -38.46
N GLU A 207 -4.32 39.51 -37.88
CA GLU A 207 -5.37 39.22 -36.89
C GLU A 207 -6.50 38.37 -37.49
N PHE A 208 -6.91 38.69 -38.71
CA PHE A 208 -7.94 37.95 -39.42
C PHE A 208 -7.47 36.54 -39.78
N GLU A 209 -6.21 36.35 -40.14
CA GLU A 209 -5.62 35.03 -40.39
C GLU A 209 -5.73 34.12 -39.15
N TYR A 210 -5.56 34.64 -37.93
CA TYR A 210 -5.81 33.85 -36.72
C TYR A 210 -7.26 33.35 -36.66
N LEU A 211 -8.25 34.17 -37.06
CA LEU A 211 -9.65 33.71 -37.13
C LEU A 211 -9.85 32.64 -38.19
N ILE A 212 -9.18 32.74 -39.35
CA ILE A 212 -9.21 31.69 -40.38
C ILE A 212 -8.57 30.39 -39.88
N ARG A 213 -7.42 30.46 -39.22
CA ARG A 213 -6.75 29.31 -38.57
C ARG A 213 -7.68 28.65 -37.56
N LEU A 214 -8.42 29.43 -36.78
CA LEU A 214 -9.42 28.91 -35.83
C LEU A 214 -10.58 28.22 -36.54
N ASN A 215 -11.15 28.85 -37.57
CA ASN A 215 -12.27 28.30 -38.32
C ASN A 215 -11.91 27.01 -39.07
N LYS A 216 -10.64 26.84 -39.48
CA LYS A 216 -10.16 25.58 -40.06
C LYS A 216 -10.03 24.44 -39.06
N LYS A 217 -9.84 24.73 -37.78
CA LYS A 217 -9.81 23.72 -36.70
C LYS A 217 -11.21 23.32 -36.23
N ARG A 218 -12.26 23.93 -36.79
CA ARG A 218 -13.66 23.64 -36.51
C ARG A 218 -13.94 22.16 -36.78
N ASN A 219 -14.29 21.44 -35.72
CA ASN A 219 -14.72 20.05 -35.82
C ASN A 219 -16.24 20.00 -35.59
N LEU A 220 -16.97 19.32 -36.47
CA LEU A 220 -18.44 19.35 -36.50
C LEU A 220 -19.09 18.82 -35.21
N GLN A 221 -18.37 18.01 -34.44
CA GLN A 221 -18.84 17.44 -33.17
C GLN A 221 -18.95 18.45 -32.02
N PHE A 222 -18.24 19.59 -32.09
CA PHE A 222 -18.24 20.59 -31.01
C PHE A 222 -19.12 21.82 -31.32
N HIS A 223 -20.01 21.71 -32.31
CA HIS A 223 -21.03 22.72 -32.58
C HIS A 223 -22.01 22.82 -31.41
N LYS A 224 -21.79 23.79 -30.55
CA LYS A 224 -22.75 24.23 -29.55
C LYS A 224 -22.81 25.74 -29.60
N ASN A 225 -23.53 26.29 -30.56
CA ASN A 225 -23.79 27.73 -30.60
C ASN A 225 -25.17 28.10 -30.04
N ASP A 226 -25.50 27.55 -28.87
CA ASP A 226 -26.59 28.07 -28.03
C ASP A 226 -26.14 29.31 -27.23
N GLN A 227 -24.91 29.78 -27.47
CA GLN A 227 -24.32 30.91 -26.79
C GLN A 227 -24.87 32.23 -27.36
N SER A 228 -25.27 33.16 -26.48
CA SER A 228 -25.63 34.52 -26.89
C SER A 228 -24.37 35.37 -27.12
N LEU A 229 -24.51 36.47 -27.87
CA LEU A 229 -23.39 37.40 -28.12
C LEU A 229 -22.80 37.98 -26.82
N ASP A 230 -23.66 38.30 -25.86
CA ASP A 230 -23.24 38.82 -24.56
C ASP A 230 -22.51 37.75 -23.72
N GLU A 231 -22.98 36.50 -23.81
CA GLU A 231 -22.32 35.35 -23.19
C GLU A 231 -20.93 35.11 -23.77
N ALA A 232 -20.80 35.16 -25.10
CA ALA A 232 -19.53 35.00 -25.81
C ALA A 232 -18.53 36.08 -25.39
N LYS A 233 -18.95 37.34 -25.33
CA LYS A 233 -18.09 38.45 -24.87
C LYS A 233 -17.65 38.26 -23.41
N ARG A 234 -18.56 37.87 -22.52
CA ARG A 234 -18.23 37.68 -21.10
C ARG A 234 -17.22 36.54 -20.91
N GLN A 235 -17.44 35.41 -21.57
CA GLN A 235 -16.55 34.26 -21.47
C GLN A 235 -15.16 34.53 -22.06
N LEU A 236 -15.08 35.31 -23.14
CA LEU A 236 -13.83 35.72 -23.79
C LEU A 236 -12.96 36.55 -22.85
N GLU A 237 -13.56 37.36 -21.97
CA GLU A 237 -12.79 38.16 -21.02
C GLU A 237 -12.47 37.41 -19.73
N MET A 238 -13.42 36.63 -19.20
CA MET A 238 -13.27 36.02 -17.88
C MET A 238 -12.50 34.71 -17.89
N THR A 239 -12.58 33.95 -18.97
CA THR A 239 -12.22 32.53 -18.93
C THR A 239 -11.44 32.02 -20.12
N PHE A 240 -10.90 32.94 -20.92
CA PHE A 240 -10.13 32.58 -22.09
C PHE A 240 -8.73 32.07 -21.70
N PRO A 241 -8.25 30.95 -22.27
CA PRO A 241 -6.94 30.41 -21.92
C PRO A 241 -5.81 31.37 -22.28
N LYS A 242 -4.88 31.63 -21.33
CA LYS A 242 -3.71 32.50 -21.55
C LYS A 242 -2.79 32.00 -22.67
N ASP A 243 -2.67 30.68 -22.81
CA ASP A 243 -1.81 30.03 -23.81
C ASP A 243 -2.27 30.32 -25.25
N LEU A 244 -3.48 30.87 -25.40
CA LEU A 244 -4.16 31.11 -26.67
C LEU A 244 -4.48 32.60 -26.85
N GLU A 245 -3.82 33.48 -26.08
CA GLU A 245 -4.05 34.93 -26.06
C GLU A 245 -4.02 35.57 -27.46
N CYS A 246 -3.27 34.98 -28.42
CA CYS A 246 -3.20 35.45 -29.80
C CYS A 246 -4.56 35.48 -30.52
N TYR A 247 -5.53 34.65 -30.12
CA TYR A 247 -6.89 34.66 -30.68
C TYR A 247 -7.83 35.65 -30.00
N LYS A 248 -7.50 36.11 -28.79
CA LYS A 248 -8.42 36.88 -27.94
C LYS A 248 -8.80 38.22 -28.56
N GLU A 249 -7.81 38.99 -28.98
CA GLU A 249 -8.02 40.31 -29.59
C GLU A 249 -8.76 40.25 -30.94
N PRO A 250 -8.37 39.37 -31.89
CA PRO A 250 -9.16 39.14 -33.11
C PRO A 250 -10.62 38.77 -32.83
N LEU A 251 -10.87 37.87 -31.88
CA LEU A 251 -12.23 37.47 -31.50
C LEU A 251 -13.02 38.62 -30.89
N ARG A 252 -12.40 39.43 -30.04
CA ARG A 252 -13.03 40.61 -29.45
C ARG A 252 -13.49 41.60 -30.52
N LYS A 253 -12.65 41.86 -31.51
CA LYS A 253 -12.96 42.72 -32.66
C LYS A 253 -14.09 42.12 -33.50
N ALA A 254 -14.08 40.82 -33.75
CA ALA A 254 -15.15 40.09 -34.45
C ALA A 254 -16.51 40.25 -33.76
N LEU A 255 -16.58 39.97 -32.46
CA LEU A 255 -17.82 40.07 -31.68
C LEU A 255 -18.35 41.53 -31.62
N CYS A 256 -17.46 42.51 -31.53
CA CYS A 256 -17.82 43.94 -31.60
C CYS A 256 -18.39 44.32 -32.96
N ALA A 257 -17.81 43.86 -34.07
CA ALA A 257 -18.32 44.12 -35.41
C ALA A 257 -19.73 43.54 -35.60
N ILE A 258 -19.96 42.31 -35.13
CA ILE A 258 -21.28 41.65 -35.15
C ILE A 258 -22.29 42.46 -34.34
N GLU A 259 -21.93 42.90 -33.14
CA GLU A 259 -22.80 43.73 -32.31
C GLU A 259 -23.23 45.02 -33.03
N VAL A 260 -22.28 45.75 -33.61
CA VAL A 260 -22.54 47.01 -34.32
C VAL A 260 -23.49 46.76 -35.50
N LYS A 261 -23.23 45.72 -36.29
CA LYS A 261 -24.10 45.35 -37.42
C LYS A 261 -25.52 45.03 -36.95
N TRP A 262 -25.66 44.21 -35.91
CA TRP A 262 -26.97 43.81 -35.40
C TRP A 262 -27.74 44.97 -34.77
N LYS A 263 -27.06 45.92 -34.11
CA LYS A 263 -27.66 47.17 -33.61
C LYS A 263 -28.16 48.05 -34.76
N ASN A 264 -27.36 48.23 -35.81
CA ASN A 264 -27.75 49.02 -36.97
C ASN A 264 -28.96 48.43 -37.70
N ASN A 265 -29.03 47.10 -37.84
CA ASN A 265 -30.18 46.40 -38.42
C ASN A 265 -31.46 46.56 -37.58
N ARG A 266 -31.34 46.61 -36.24
CA ARG A 266 -32.48 46.86 -35.33
C ARG A 266 -33.01 48.29 -35.45
N ASN A 267 -32.15 49.26 -35.72
CA ASN A 267 -32.53 50.67 -35.85
C ASN A 267 -33.07 51.02 -37.24
N GLY A 268 -32.66 50.29 -38.29
CA GLY A 268 -33.17 50.46 -39.66
C GLY A 268 -34.52 49.78 -39.93
N ASN A 269 -34.81 48.66 -39.26
CA ASN A 269 -36.10 47.97 -39.33
C ASN A 269 -37.04 48.49 -38.24
N GLY A 270 -37.76 49.58 -38.51
CA GLY A 270 -38.82 50.06 -37.64
C GLY A 270 -39.78 48.94 -37.19
N ASN A 271 -39.84 48.71 -35.89
CA ASN A 271 -40.94 48.08 -35.15
C ASN A 271 -41.68 46.90 -35.82
N ARG A 272 -40.99 45.79 -36.12
CA ARG A 272 -41.65 44.47 -36.17
C ARG A 272 -41.13 43.58 -35.05
N ARG A 273 -41.49 43.93 -33.82
CA ARG A 273 -41.30 43.05 -32.65
C ARG A 273 -42.49 42.09 -32.59
N PHE A 274 -42.30 40.85 -33.02
CA PHE A 274 -43.20 39.76 -32.65
C PHE A 274 -42.79 39.26 -31.27
N LYS A 275 -43.71 39.32 -30.29
CA LYS A 275 -43.52 38.64 -29.01
C LYS A 275 -43.39 37.14 -29.29
N ARG A 276 -42.31 36.51 -28.83
CA ARG A 276 -42.28 35.05 -28.69
C ARG A 276 -43.31 34.71 -27.62
N ASN A 277 -44.41 34.08 -28.02
CA ASN A 277 -45.40 33.57 -27.09
C ASN A 277 -44.72 32.54 -26.18
N GLN A 278 -45.09 32.61 -24.89
CA GLN A 278 -44.64 31.73 -23.81
C GLN A 278 -44.93 30.27 -24.12
#